data_AF-A0A941UWF5-F1
#
_entry.id   AF-A0A941UWF5-F1
#
_cell.length_a   1.000
_cell.length_b   1.000
_cell.length_c   1.000
_cell.angle_alpha   90.00
_cell.angle_beta   90.00
_cell.angle_gamma   90.00
#
_symmetry.space_group_name_H-M   'P 1'
#
loop_
_entity.id
_entity.type
_entity.pdbx_description
1 polymer ?
#
loop_
_entity_poly.entity_id
_entity_poly.type
_entity_poly.pdbx_seq_one_letter_code
_entity_poly.pdbx_strand_id
1 'polypeptide(L)'
;MTRSARTIELVKGAQRRVVESQQSNVEHDLCLLHSPQVQDDPVVAIRHDPPRVGQPVYAVGFVLGIAPRLNAGEINAVYDYDDGRIIETDAAFTSGASGGGLFDPDGRLVGIVTFRSRGGDAHHFCLPVRWVTQELERFDGRPVAPMTGTPFWQRPREAQPYFLRAATLEAERNWTELAAVARQWSFAESGNPTSWFILGNAYARLQERPHAIEAYESAVAIEADFAEAWYGLGVAYADSGKPAEVERVRLVLLRLDPRLAQKLAQHTGACREGVTTAC
;
A
#
# COMPACT_ATOMS: atom_id res chain seq x y z
N MET A 1 1.93 20.85 6.30
CA MET A 1 1.48 22.21 6.68
C MET A 1 1.56 22.45 8.20
N THR A 2 1.39 21.44 9.03
CA THR A 2 1.38 21.57 10.50
C THR A 2 2.78 21.61 11.16
N ARG A 3 3.85 21.16 10.48
CA ARG A 3 5.18 20.99 11.10
C ARG A 3 5.76 22.21 11.79
N SER A 4 5.62 23.40 11.21
CA SER A 4 6.17 24.65 11.80
C SER A 4 5.09 25.55 12.40
N ALA A 5 3.88 25.04 12.55
CA ALA A 5 2.73 25.83 12.99
C ALA A 5 2.87 26.20 14.48
N ARG A 6 2.48 27.43 14.82
CA ARG A 6 2.26 27.88 16.20
C ARG A 6 0.78 28.01 16.55
N THR A 7 -0.06 28.06 15.52
CA THR A 7 -1.52 28.05 15.59
C THR A 7 -2.03 27.21 14.43
N ILE A 8 -3.14 26.52 14.62
CA ILE A 8 -3.83 25.74 13.59
C ILE A 8 -5.31 26.11 13.63
N GLU A 9 -5.90 26.31 12.46
CA GLU A 9 -7.33 26.53 12.29
C GLU A 9 -7.90 25.47 11.35
N LEU A 10 -9.07 24.92 11.71
CA LEU A 10 -9.88 24.08 10.84
C LEU A 10 -10.83 24.99 10.05
N VAL A 11 -10.87 24.82 8.74
CA VAL A 11 -11.68 25.64 7.84
C VAL A 11 -12.72 24.75 7.13
N LYS A 12 -14.00 25.10 7.26
CA LYS A 12 -15.13 24.43 6.60
C LYS A 12 -16.08 25.48 6.02
N GLY A 13 -15.99 25.71 4.71
CA GLY A 13 -16.69 26.82 4.07
C GLY A 13 -16.25 28.16 4.67
N ALA A 14 -17.19 28.96 5.18
CA ALA A 14 -16.91 30.22 5.86
C ALA A 14 -16.52 30.06 7.35
N GLN A 15 -16.70 28.87 7.94
CA GLN A 15 -16.41 28.63 9.35
C GLN A 15 -14.92 28.42 9.56
N ARG A 16 -14.36 29.14 10.54
CA ARG A 16 -13.02 28.96 11.08
C ARG A 16 -13.12 28.50 12.53
N ARG A 17 -12.43 27.43 12.87
CA ARG A 17 -12.45 26.81 14.20
C ARG A 17 -11.02 26.66 14.69
N VAL A 18 -10.72 27.13 15.89
CA VAL A 18 -9.37 27.11 16.45
C VAL A 18 -9.06 25.72 17.00
N VAL A 19 -7.87 25.21 16.72
CA VAL A 19 -7.32 24.02 17.37
C VAL A 19 -6.68 24.45 18.68
N GLU A 20 -7.18 23.91 19.79
CA GLU A 20 -6.69 24.24 21.14
C GLU A 20 -5.48 23.39 21.53
N SER A 21 -5.48 22.12 21.11
CA SER A 21 -4.38 21.20 21.38
C SER A 21 -4.12 20.25 20.22
N GLN A 22 -2.89 19.74 20.18
CA GLN A 22 -2.44 18.73 19.25
C GLN A 22 -1.68 17.61 19.98
N GLN A 23 -1.67 16.43 19.39
CA GLN A 23 -0.74 15.35 19.72
C GLN A 23 -0.17 14.82 18.42
N SER A 24 1.14 14.55 18.38
CA SER A 24 1.80 14.19 17.13
C SER A 24 2.74 13.02 17.32
N ASN A 25 2.62 12.05 16.42
CA ASN A 25 3.56 10.96 16.26
C ASN A 25 4.30 11.22 14.94
N VAL A 26 5.45 11.87 15.06
CA VAL A 26 6.23 12.30 13.90
C VAL A 26 6.80 11.11 13.15
N GLU A 27 7.07 9.99 13.83
CA GLU A 27 7.56 8.77 13.17
C GLU A 27 6.52 8.23 12.19
N HIS A 28 5.27 8.11 12.65
CA HIS A 28 4.14 7.62 11.86
C HIS A 28 3.50 8.67 10.96
N ASP A 29 4.02 9.90 10.93
CA ASP A 29 3.45 11.03 10.18
C ASP A 29 1.98 11.33 10.55
N LEU A 30 1.63 11.15 11.83
CA LEU A 30 0.30 11.41 12.37
C LEU A 30 0.27 12.65 13.27
N CYS A 31 -0.80 13.43 13.16
CA CYS A 31 -1.05 14.60 13.98
C CYS A 31 -2.55 14.69 14.30
N LEU A 32 -2.90 14.45 15.55
CA LEU A 32 -4.25 14.56 16.09
C LEU A 32 -4.46 16.00 16.54
N LEU A 33 -5.59 16.58 16.16
CA LEU A 33 -5.98 17.95 16.47
C LEU A 33 -7.28 17.92 17.28
N HIS A 34 -7.33 18.69 18.36
CA HIS A 34 -8.52 18.86 19.16
C HIS A 34 -9.04 20.30 19.07
N SER A 35 -10.32 20.42 18.77
CA SER A 35 -11.07 21.68 18.77
C SER A 35 -12.45 21.40 19.37
N PRO A 36 -12.87 22.11 20.43
CA PRO A 36 -14.19 21.90 21.03
C PRO A 36 -15.33 22.28 20.05
N GLN A 37 -15.02 23.07 19.03
CA GLN A 37 -15.97 23.56 18.02
C GLN A 37 -16.32 22.50 16.96
N VAL A 38 -15.77 21.28 17.06
CA VAL A 38 -16.07 20.16 16.13
C VAL A 38 -16.89 19.04 16.78
N GLN A 39 -17.32 19.18 18.04
CA GLN A 39 -18.03 18.12 18.77
C GLN A 39 -19.37 17.73 18.12
N ASP A 40 -20.02 18.68 17.44
CA ASP A 40 -21.30 18.44 16.75
C ASP A 40 -21.12 18.00 15.29
N ASP A 41 -19.89 17.93 14.77
CA ASP A 41 -19.66 17.45 13.42
C ASP A 41 -19.86 15.93 13.34
N PRO A 42 -20.39 15.39 12.21
CA PRO A 42 -20.55 13.95 12.04
C PRO A 42 -19.23 13.20 12.25
N VAL A 43 -19.28 12.18 13.11
CA VAL A 43 -18.12 11.31 13.36
C VAL A 43 -18.02 10.28 12.24
N VAL A 44 -16.84 10.18 11.66
CA VAL A 44 -16.50 9.13 10.69
C VAL A 44 -16.33 7.81 11.43
N ALA A 45 -17.07 6.78 11.02
CA ALA A 45 -16.87 5.43 11.53
C ALA A 45 -15.51 4.88 11.11
N ILE A 46 -14.82 4.17 12.00
CA ILE A 46 -13.52 3.53 11.72
C ILE A 46 -13.76 2.07 11.39
N ARG A 47 -13.08 1.56 10.36
CA ARG A 47 -13.05 0.14 10.05
C ARG A 47 -12.01 -0.56 10.94
N HIS A 48 -12.42 -1.60 11.65
CA HIS A 48 -11.52 -2.36 12.53
C HIS A 48 -10.92 -3.61 11.88
N ASP A 49 -11.53 -4.11 10.81
CA ASP A 49 -10.99 -5.24 10.06
C ASP A 49 -9.69 -4.85 9.32
N PRO A 50 -8.67 -5.73 9.31
CA PRO A 50 -7.44 -5.48 8.57
C PRO A 50 -7.69 -5.20 7.08
N PRO A 51 -6.93 -4.27 6.46
CA PRO A 51 -7.00 -4.03 5.02
C PRO A 51 -6.54 -5.27 4.24
N ARG A 52 -7.17 -5.51 3.09
CA ARG A 52 -6.87 -6.64 2.20
C ARG A 52 -6.60 -6.16 0.78
N VAL A 53 -5.67 -6.80 0.09
CA VAL A 53 -5.38 -6.58 -1.32
C VAL A 53 -6.65 -6.85 -2.16
N GLY A 54 -6.87 -6.08 -3.22
CA GLY A 54 -8.06 -6.11 -4.07
C GLY A 54 -9.32 -5.49 -3.45
N GLN A 55 -9.25 -4.99 -2.21
CA GLN A 55 -10.39 -4.31 -1.60
C GLN A 55 -10.63 -2.95 -2.28
N PRO A 56 -11.86 -2.63 -2.71
CA PRO A 56 -12.20 -1.31 -3.23
C PRO A 56 -12.11 -0.25 -2.12
N VAL A 57 -11.54 0.90 -2.47
CA VAL A 57 -11.32 2.04 -1.57
C VAL A 57 -11.50 3.37 -2.29
N TYR A 58 -11.75 4.43 -1.50
CA TYR A 58 -11.94 5.79 -1.97
C TYR A 58 -11.00 6.73 -1.23
N ALA A 59 -10.06 7.33 -1.94
CA ALA A 59 -9.19 8.36 -1.39
C ALA A 59 -9.90 9.71 -1.45
N VAL A 60 -10.08 10.36 -0.30
CA VAL A 60 -10.70 11.68 -0.16
C VAL A 60 -9.70 12.66 0.45
N GLY A 61 -9.34 13.70 -0.30
CA GLY A 61 -8.39 14.72 0.14
C GLY A 61 -8.81 16.14 -0.24
N PHE A 62 -8.33 17.13 0.51
CA PHE A 62 -8.64 18.56 0.29
C PHE A 62 -7.47 19.31 -0.37
N VAL A 63 -7.23 19.01 -1.65
CA VAL A 63 -6.14 19.63 -2.41
C VAL A 63 -6.43 21.11 -2.62
N LEU A 64 -5.51 21.99 -2.21
CA LEU A 64 -5.61 23.46 -2.28
C LEU A 64 -6.76 24.09 -1.47
N GLY A 65 -7.47 23.33 -0.63
CA GLY A 65 -8.52 23.87 0.24
C GLY A 65 -9.79 24.37 -0.47
N ILE A 66 -9.98 24.04 -1.76
CA ILE A 66 -11.14 24.51 -2.54
C ILE A 66 -12.33 23.57 -2.36
N ALA A 67 -12.13 22.27 -2.63
CA ALA A 67 -13.17 21.26 -2.58
C ALA A 67 -12.55 19.88 -2.30
N PRO A 68 -13.29 18.95 -1.67
CA PRO A 68 -12.83 17.58 -1.54
C PRO A 68 -12.68 16.96 -2.94
N ARG A 69 -11.59 16.25 -3.15
CA ARG A 69 -11.40 15.37 -4.31
C ARG A 69 -11.54 13.93 -3.85
N LEU A 70 -12.35 13.18 -4.58
CA LEU A 70 -12.56 11.77 -4.37
C LEU A 70 -12.03 11.01 -5.58
N ASN A 71 -11.18 10.02 -5.33
CA ASN A 71 -10.70 9.09 -6.34
C ASN A 71 -10.97 7.66 -5.87
N ALA A 72 -11.58 6.85 -6.73
CA ALA A 72 -11.79 5.44 -6.47
C ALA A 72 -10.57 4.62 -6.90
N GLY A 73 -10.37 3.50 -6.24
CA GLY A 73 -9.34 2.51 -6.58
C GLY A 73 -9.48 1.27 -5.71
N GLU A 74 -8.42 0.49 -5.65
CA GLU A 74 -8.30 -0.73 -4.87
C GLU A 74 -6.98 -0.71 -4.06
N ILE A 75 -6.91 -1.55 -3.03
CA ILE A 75 -5.66 -1.79 -2.30
C ILE A 75 -4.78 -2.71 -3.14
N ASN A 76 -3.62 -2.24 -3.55
CA ASN A 76 -2.66 -3.01 -4.36
C ASN A 76 -1.76 -3.88 -3.48
N ALA A 77 -1.35 -3.35 -2.33
CA ALA A 77 -0.45 -4.03 -1.42
C ALA A 77 -0.67 -3.55 0.01
N VAL A 78 -0.28 -4.41 0.95
CA VAL A 78 -0.28 -4.09 2.38
C VAL A 78 1.05 -4.54 2.96
N TYR A 79 1.70 -3.65 3.72
CA TYR A 79 3.02 -3.89 4.29
C TYR A 79 2.97 -3.80 5.81
N ASP A 80 3.37 -4.87 6.48
CA ASP A 80 3.54 -4.86 7.93
C ASP A 80 4.71 -3.93 8.30
N TYR A 81 4.44 -2.97 9.18
CA TYR A 81 5.44 -2.03 9.67
C TYR A 81 5.00 -1.42 11.00
N ASP A 82 5.90 -1.45 11.99
CA ASP A 82 5.72 -0.91 13.34
C ASP A 82 4.30 -1.14 13.90
N ASP A 83 3.92 -2.41 14.04
CA ASP A 83 2.62 -2.92 14.53
C ASP A 83 1.38 -2.59 13.68
N GLY A 84 1.55 -1.79 12.63
CA GLY A 84 0.53 -1.41 11.67
C GLY A 84 0.69 -2.13 10.32
N ARG A 85 -0.29 -1.85 9.44
CA ARG A 85 -0.34 -2.34 8.06
C ARG A 85 -0.45 -1.16 7.11
N ILE A 86 0.69 -0.71 6.59
CA ILE A 86 0.76 0.38 5.62
C ILE A 86 0.05 -0.06 4.34
N ILE A 87 -0.81 0.79 3.81
CA ILE A 87 -1.64 0.48 2.65
C ILE A 87 -1.04 1.17 1.43
N GLU A 88 -0.92 0.42 0.34
CA GLU A 88 -0.66 0.96 -0.98
C GLU A 88 -1.91 0.80 -1.86
N THR A 89 -2.25 1.84 -2.63
CA THR A 89 -3.47 1.86 -3.45
C THR A 89 -3.23 2.51 -4.81
N ASP A 90 -4.05 2.14 -5.80
CA ASP A 90 -4.14 2.87 -7.07
C ASP A 90 -5.18 4.00 -7.04
N ALA A 91 -5.89 4.20 -5.91
CA ALA A 91 -6.76 5.34 -5.67
C ALA A 91 -5.93 6.63 -5.61
N ALA A 92 -5.61 7.15 -6.81
CA ALA A 92 -4.58 8.15 -6.99
C ALA A 92 -4.88 9.44 -6.24
N PHE A 93 -3.85 10.08 -5.70
CA PHE A 93 -3.98 11.39 -5.08
C PHE A 93 -2.74 12.25 -5.34
N THR A 94 -2.96 13.56 -5.40
CA THR A 94 -1.90 14.52 -5.69
C THR A 94 -1.33 15.13 -4.41
N SER A 95 -0.14 15.72 -4.52
CA SER A 95 0.46 16.50 -3.43
C SER A 95 -0.54 17.54 -2.93
N GLY A 96 -0.73 17.57 -1.61
CA GLY A 96 -1.75 18.41 -0.95
C GLY A 96 -2.99 17.64 -0.51
N ALA A 97 -3.15 16.36 -0.88
CA ALA A 97 -4.17 15.48 -0.32
C ALA A 97 -3.81 14.90 1.06
N SER A 98 -2.54 15.04 1.49
CA SER A 98 -2.03 14.51 2.76
C SER A 98 -2.87 14.98 3.96
N GLY A 99 -3.19 14.06 4.87
CA GLY A 99 -4.14 14.26 5.96
C GLY A 99 -5.59 13.97 5.59
N GLY A 100 -5.88 13.66 4.31
CA GLY A 100 -7.15 13.11 3.86
C GLY A 100 -7.38 11.67 4.34
N GLY A 101 -8.56 11.14 4.09
CA GLY A 101 -8.94 9.78 4.48
C GLY A 101 -9.00 8.82 3.29
N LEU A 102 -8.69 7.56 3.53
CA LEU A 102 -8.99 6.43 2.66
C LEU A 102 -10.18 5.68 3.25
N PHE A 103 -11.22 5.46 2.45
CA PHE A 103 -12.51 4.94 2.91
C PHE A 103 -12.88 3.64 2.20
N ASP A 104 -13.59 2.75 2.88
CA ASP A 104 -14.25 1.61 2.24
C ASP A 104 -15.60 2.01 1.60
N PRO A 105 -16.26 1.11 0.84
CA PRO A 105 -17.55 1.42 0.21
C PRO A 105 -18.69 1.74 1.18
N ASP A 106 -18.56 1.35 2.46
CA ASP A 106 -19.52 1.68 3.51
C ASP A 106 -19.25 3.07 4.13
N GLY A 107 -18.24 3.80 3.64
CA GLY A 107 -17.84 5.10 4.16
C GLY A 107 -17.06 5.04 5.47
N ARG A 108 -16.53 3.87 5.86
CA ARG A 108 -15.70 3.72 7.05
C ARG A 108 -14.24 4.04 6.72
N LEU A 109 -13.54 4.70 7.65
CA LEU A 109 -12.13 5.04 7.50
C LEU A 109 -11.27 3.77 7.56
N VAL A 110 -10.39 3.60 6.58
CA VAL A 110 -9.44 2.49 6.43
C VAL A 110 -8.00 2.96 6.62
N GLY A 111 -7.69 4.20 6.23
CA GLY A 111 -6.37 4.79 6.42
C GLY A 111 -6.32 6.30 6.25
N ILE A 112 -5.15 6.89 6.50
CA ILE A 112 -4.88 8.31 6.29
C ILE A 112 -3.97 8.47 5.07
N VAL A 113 -4.40 9.28 4.11
CA VAL A 113 -3.61 9.64 2.93
C VAL A 113 -2.37 10.41 3.39
N THR A 114 -1.16 9.92 3.04
CA THR A 114 0.09 10.54 3.49
C THR A 114 0.97 10.96 2.32
N PHE A 115 1.62 10.02 1.63
CA PHE A 115 2.70 10.28 0.71
C PHE A 115 2.57 9.44 -0.57
N ARG A 116 3.34 9.83 -1.59
CA ARG A 116 3.45 9.11 -2.85
C ARG A 116 4.91 8.95 -3.24
N SER A 117 5.25 7.87 -3.95
CA SER A 117 6.58 7.73 -4.54
C SER A 117 6.82 8.79 -5.63
N ARG A 118 8.09 9.12 -5.88
CA ARG A 118 8.48 10.01 -6.99
C ARG A 118 8.65 9.16 -8.25
N GLY A 119 8.03 9.55 -9.37
CA GLY A 119 8.11 8.82 -10.64
C GLY A 119 6.83 8.93 -11.47
N GLY A 120 6.84 8.29 -12.65
CA GLY A 120 5.69 8.21 -13.56
C GLY A 120 4.60 7.26 -13.04
N ASP A 121 4.99 6.07 -12.58
CA ASP A 121 4.13 5.10 -11.91
C ASP A 121 4.17 5.37 -10.41
N ALA A 122 3.39 6.35 -9.94
CA ALA A 122 3.42 6.79 -8.55
C ALA A 122 2.63 5.83 -7.65
N HIS A 123 3.34 5.20 -6.71
CA HIS A 123 2.76 4.41 -5.64
C HIS A 123 2.16 5.35 -4.60
N HIS A 124 0.93 5.09 -4.15
CA HIS A 124 0.21 5.94 -3.20
C HIS A 124 0.07 5.22 -1.87
N PHE A 125 0.60 5.81 -0.80
CA PHE A 125 0.65 5.20 0.52
C PHE A 125 -0.30 5.86 1.51
N CYS A 126 -0.97 5.03 2.29
CA CYS A 126 -1.86 5.41 3.36
C CYS A 126 -1.43 4.77 4.68
N LEU A 127 -1.51 5.55 5.76
CA LEU A 127 -1.23 5.10 7.12
C LEU A 127 -2.43 4.31 7.67
N PRO A 128 -2.24 3.23 8.42
CA PRO A 128 -3.33 2.42 8.94
C PRO A 128 -4.15 3.16 10.01
N VAL A 129 -5.46 2.94 10.01
CA VAL A 129 -6.34 3.44 11.09
C VAL A 129 -6.00 2.89 12.47
N ARG A 130 -5.32 1.73 12.55
CA ARG A 130 -4.84 1.18 13.81
C ARG A 130 -3.97 2.19 14.59
N TRP A 131 -3.03 2.85 13.91
CA TRP A 131 -2.20 3.87 14.54
C TRP A 131 -3.02 5.08 14.97
N VAL A 132 -4.02 5.47 14.18
CA VAL A 132 -4.96 6.54 14.55
C VAL A 132 -5.70 6.19 15.84
N THR A 133 -6.24 4.96 15.96
CA THR A 133 -6.96 4.53 17.17
C THR A 133 -6.06 4.47 18.40
N GLN A 134 -4.82 3.99 18.25
CA GLN A 134 -3.86 3.95 19.36
C GLN A 134 -3.48 5.34 19.86
N GLU A 135 -3.29 6.29 18.95
CA GLU A 135 -3.01 7.68 19.31
C GLU A 135 -4.23 8.37 19.96
N LEU A 136 -5.44 8.07 19.49
CA LEU A 136 -6.69 8.56 20.10
C LEU A 136 -6.86 8.06 21.54
N GLU A 137 -6.58 6.78 21.81
CA GLU A 137 -6.66 6.21 23.16
C GLU A 137 -5.67 6.85 24.14
N ARG A 138 -4.53 7.32 23.63
CA ARG A 138 -3.45 7.92 24.42
C ARG A 138 -3.47 9.45 24.38
N PHE A 139 -4.53 10.05 23.83
CA PHE A 139 -4.55 11.49 23.58
C PHE A 139 -4.46 12.29 24.89
N ASP A 140 -3.33 12.97 25.10
CA ASP A 140 -3.08 13.84 26.26
C ASP A 140 -3.29 15.33 25.94
N GLY A 141 -3.19 15.70 24.66
CA GLY A 141 -3.40 17.05 24.14
C GLY A 141 -2.37 18.06 24.66
N ARG A 142 -1.53 18.59 23.76
CA ARG A 142 -0.55 19.64 24.08
C ARG A 142 -0.85 20.91 23.31
N PRO A 143 -0.48 22.11 23.80
CA PRO A 143 -0.61 23.33 23.02
C PRO A 143 0.04 23.18 21.64
N VAL A 144 -0.59 23.77 20.62
CA VAL A 144 -0.06 23.76 19.26
C VAL A 144 1.36 24.33 19.24
N ALA A 145 2.31 23.53 18.77
CA ALA A 145 3.72 23.90 18.71
C ALA A 145 4.41 23.28 17.50
N PRO A 146 5.53 23.87 17.03
CA PRO A 146 6.35 23.26 15.99
C PRO A 146 6.82 21.86 16.37
N MET A 147 6.77 20.94 15.41
CA MET A 147 7.19 19.55 15.56
C MET A 147 8.60 19.34 15.03
N THR A 148 9.39 18.52 15.73
CA THR A 148 10.74 18.11 15.32
C THR A 148 10.76 16.62 14.98
N GLY A 149 11.69 16.23 14.10
CA GLY A 149 11.83 14.84 13.64
C GLY A 149 11.46 14.66 12.18
N THR A 150 11.61 13.41 11.72
CA THR A 150 11.44 13.02 10.32
C THR A 150 10.61 11.73 10.29
N PRO A 151 9.46 11.71 9.61
CA PRO A 151 8.67 10.49 9.48
C PRO A 151 9.45 9.42 8.73
N PHE A 152 9.11 8.16 8.97
CA PHE A 152 9.85 7.02 8.44
C PHE A 152 10.07 7.11 6.92
N TRP A 153 9.08 7.61 6.17
CA TRP A 153 9.10 7.70 4.72
C TRP A 153 9.91 8.88 4.15
N GLN A 154 10.27 9.87 4.98
CA GLN A 154 11.15 10.99 4.59
C GLN A 154 12.63 10.74 4.90
N ARG A 155 12.96 9.63 5.56
CA ARG A 155 14.34 9.26 5.89
C ARG A 155 15.18 9.02 4.62
N PRO A 156 16.52 9.10 4.71
CA PRO A 156 17.39 8.56 3.67
C PRO A 156 17.02 7.10 3.35
N ARG A 157 17.18 6.69 2.09
CA ARG A 157 16.71 5.39 1.58
C ARG A 157 17.20 4.23 2.44
N GLU A 158 18.44 4.28 2.90
CA GLU A 158 19.07 3.20 3.68
C GLU A 158 18.43 3.03 5.06
N ALA A 159 17.78 4.07 5.57
CA ALA A 159 17.07 4.09 6.86
C ALA A 159 15.54 3.92 6.72
N GLN A 160 15.03 3.78 5.49
CA GLN A 160 13.63 3.47 5.24
C GLN A 160 13.36 1.97 5.40
N PRO A 161 12.12 1.56 5.74
CA PRO A 161 11.75 0.15 5.76
C PRO A 161 11.91 -0.50 4.37
N TYR A 162 12.14 -1.81 4.35
CA TYR A 162 12.44 -2.55 3.13
C TYR A 162 11.37 -2.38 2.05
N PHE A 163 10.09 -2.43 2.40
CA PHE A 163 9.00 -2.27 1.42
C PHE A 163 9.08 -0.92 0.68
N LEU A 164 9.43 0.16 1.38
CA LEU A 164 9.50 1.49 0.78
C LEU A 164 10.74 1.63 -0.12
N ARG A 165 11.86 1.05 0.30
CA ARG A 165 13.07 0.94 -0.53
C ARG A 165 12.77 0.16 -1.80
N ALA A 166 12.07 -0.97 -1.67
CA ALA A 166 11.67 -1.81 -2.78
C ALA A 166 10.73 -1.09 -3.76
N ALA A 167 9.63 -0.51 -3.28
CA ALA A 167 8.69 0.24 -4.11
C ALA A 167 9.36 1.41 -4.86
N THR A 168 10.31 2.10 -4.20
CA THR A 168 11.08 3.17 -4.84
C THR A 168 11.97 2.62 -5.96
N LEU A 169 12.68 1.54 -5.71
CA LEU A 169 13.57 0.88 -6.70
C LEU A 169 12.79 0.30 -7.88
N GLU A 170 11.58 -0.23 -7.63
CA GLU A 170 10.67 -0.69 -8.66
C GLU A 170 10.19 0.46 -9.56
N ALA A 171 9.76 1.58 -8.97
CA ALA A 171 9.38 2.78 -9.71
C ALA A 171 10.54 3.36 -10.55
N GLU A 172 11.77 3.22 -10.06
CA GLU A 172 13.01 3.59 -10.77
C GLU A 172 13.44 2.54 -11.82
N ARG A 173 12.79 1.37 -11.85
CA ARG A 173 13.15 0.21 -12.68
C ARG A 173 14.59 -0.26 -12.46
N ASN A 174 15.12 -0.03 -11.25
CA ASN A 174 16.45 -0.48 -10.85
C ASN A 174 16.38 -1.91 -10.31
N TRP A 175 16.21 -2.87 -11.22
CA TRP A 175 15.96 -4.28 -10.88
C TRP A 175 17.14 -4.94 -10.15
N THR A 176 18.37 -4.51 -10.44
CA THR A 176 19.58 -5.05 -9.79
C THR A 176 19.63 -4.69 -8.31
N GLU A 177 19.44 -3.40 -7.97
CA GLU A 177 19.37 -3.00 -6.56
C GLU A 177 18.09 -3.50 -5.89
N LEU A 178 16.97 -3.57 -6.62
CA LEU A 178 15.72 -4.14 -6.10
C LEU A 178 15.94 -5.59 -5.65
N ALA A 179 16.58 -6.42 -6.48
CA ALA A 179 16.89 -7.81 -6.12
C ALA A 179 17.80 -7.88 -4.88
N ALA A 180 18.78 -6.99 -4.75
CA ALA A 180 19.66 -6.94 -3.57
C ALA A 180 18.89 -6.56 -2.29
N VAL A 181 18.02 -5.55 -2.36
CA VAL A 181 17.20 -5.10 -1.22
C VAL A 181 16.15 -6.14 -0.86
N ALA A 182 15.44 -6.71 -1.84
CA ALA A 182 14.41 -7.72 -1.61
C ALA A 182 15.01 -9.01 -1.03
N ARG A 183 16.24 -9.37 -1.43
CA ARG A 183 16.98 -10.49 -0.82
C ARG A 183 17.34 -10.19 0.64
N GLN A 184 17.81 -8.99 0.97
CA GLN A 184 18.06 -8.60 2.36
C GLN A 184 16.76 -8.64 3.19
N TRP A 185 15.67 -8.14 2.61
CA TRP A 185 14.35 -8.17 3.22
C TRP A 185 13.89 -9.60 3.51
N SER A 186 14.02 -10.50 2.54
CA SER A 186 13.58 -11.88 2.70
C SER A 186 14.40 -12.69 3.71
N PHE A 187 15.64 -12.28 3.98
CA PHE A 187 16.41 -12.83 5.10
C PHE A 187 16.04 -12.22 6.45
N ALA A 188 15.79 -10.91 6.50
CA ALA A 188 15.43 -10.21 7.74
C ALA A 188 14.02 -10.57 8.22
N GLU A 189 13.11 -10.80 7.28
CA GLU A 189 11.70 -11.10 7.50
C GLU A 189 11.31 -12.37 6.72
N SER A 190 11.90 -13.51 7.09
CA SER A 190 11.74 -14.76 6.33
C SER A 190 10.31 -15.29 6.23
N GLY A 191 9.43 -14.89 7.14
CA GLY A 191 8.00 -15.17 7.10
C GLY A 191 7.16 -14.15 6.32
N ASN A 192 7.78 -13.18 5.65
CA ASN A 192 7.09 -12.17 4.86
C ASN A 192 7.04 -12.61 3.38
N PRO A 193 5.89 -13.08 2.86
CA PRO A 193 5.78 -13.59 1.50
C PRO A 193 5.99 -12.49 0.45
N THR A 194 5.65 -11.24 0.77
CA THR A 194 5.85 -10.08 -0.11
C THR A 194 7.33 -9.85 -0.42
N SER A 195 8.22 -10.06 0.55
CA SER A 195 9.66 -9.92 0.33
C SER A 195 10.19 -10.87 -0.76
N TRP A 196 9.73 -12.13 -0.74
CA TRP A 196 10.04 -13.16 -1.73
C TRP A 196 9.37 -12.90 -3.07
N PHE A 197 8.12 -12.43 -3.08
CA PHE A 197 7.41 -12.05 -4.30
C PHE A 197 8.12 -10.91 -5.03
N ILE A 198 8.51 -9.85 -4.33
CA ILE A 198 9.26 -8.73 -4.90
C ILE A 198 10.64 -9.17 -5.40
N LEU A 199 11.31 -10.09 -4.69
CA LEU A 199 12.56 -10.69 -5.16
C LEU A 199 12.35 -11.47 -6.47
N GLY A 200 11.28 -12.23 -6.58
CA GLY A 200 10.87 -12.94 -7.79
C GLY A 200 10.61 -11.99 -8.96
N ASN A 201 9.88 -10.89 -8.72
CA ASN A 201 9.64 -9.85 -9.72
C ASN A 201 10.95 -9.23 -10.22
N ALA A 202 11.88 -8.92 -9.31
CA ALA A 202 13.18 -8.37 -9.66
C ALA A 202 14.00 -9.33 -10.54
N TYR A 203 14.08 -10.61 -10.18
CA TYR A 203 14.77 -11.62 -10.99
C TYR A 203 14.10 -11.87 -12.34
N ALA A 204 12.77 -11.88 -12.39
CA ALA A 204 12.04 -12.02 -13.64
C ALA A 204 12.37 -10.86 -14.61
N ARG A 205 12.47 -9.63 -14.11
CA ARG A 205 12.90 -8.46 -14.90
C ARG A 205 14.36 -8.52 -15.34
N LEU A 206 15.21 -9.16 -14.54
CA LEU A 206 16.61 -9.44 -14.88
C LEU A 206 16.79 -10.67 -15.80
N GLN A 207 15.70 -11.36 -16.16
CA GLN A 207 15.70 -12.61 -16.92
C GLN A 207 16.43 -13.78 -16.21
N GLU A 208 16.62 -13.68 -14.90
CA GLU A 208 17.19 -14.70 -14.03
C GLU A 208 16.11 -15.73 -13.65
N ARG A 209 15.58 -16.44 -14.64
CA ARG A 209 14.39 -17.31 -14.50
C ARG A 209 14.49 -18.34 -13.37
N PRO A 210 15.61 -19.06 -13.17
CA PRO A 210 15.72 -20.03 -12.07
C PRO A 210 15.54 -19.36 -10.70
N HIS A 211 16.20 -18.22 -10.49
CA HIS A 211 16.10 -17.48 -9.24
C HIS A 211 14.71 -16.86 -9.03
N ALA A 212 14.04 -16.45 -10.11
CA ALA A 212 12.65 -15.97 -10.03
C ALA A 212 11.69 -17.08 -9.56
N ILE A 213 11.83 -18.29 -10.12
CA ILE A 213 11.04 -19.46 -9.71
C ILE A 213 11.24 -19.77 -8.23
N GLU A 214 12.49 -19.87 -7.76
CA GLU A 214 12.80 -20.15 -6.35
C GLU A 214 12.19 -19.11 -5.40
N ALA A 215 12.27 -17.83 -5.78
CA ALA A 215 11.71 -16.74 -5.00
C ALA A 215 10.17 -16.80 -4.95
N TYR A 216 9.49 -17.03 -6.09
CA TYR A 216 8.03 -17.18 -6.08
C TYR A 216 7.57 -18.44 -5.35
N GLU A 217 8.28 -19.57 -5.48
CA GLU A 217 8.03 -20.81 -4.72
C GLU A 217 8.11 -20.54 -3.21
N SER A 218 9.09 -19.74 -2.77
CA SER A 218 9.22 -19.32 -1.38
C SER A 218 8.03 -18.47 -0.93
N ALA A 219 7.56 -17.53 -1.76
CA ALA A 219 6.41 -16.70 -1.45
C ALA A 219 5.13 -17.53 -1.26
N VAL A 220 4.82 -18.44 -2.19
CA VAL A 220 3.60 -19.27 -2.12
C VAL A 220 3.70 -20.38 -1.08
N ALA A 221 4.91 -20.76 -0.64
CA ALA A 221 5.10 -21.67 0.47
C ALA A 221 4.78 -21.01 1.83
N ILE A 222 4.98 -19.69 1.94
CA ILE A 222 4.65 -18.89 3.12
C ILE A 222 3.16 -18.53 3.13
N GLU A 223 2.63 -18.05 2.01
CA GLU A 223 1.23 -17.67 1.85
C GLU A 223 0.62 -18.37 0.62
N ALA A 224 -0.07 -19.49 0.89
CA ALA A 224 -0.59 -20.37 -0.15
C ALA A 224 -1.71 -19.75 -1.00
N ASP A 225 -2.39 -18.72 -0.51
CA ASP A 225 -3.44 -17.96 -1.18
C ASP A 225 -2.95 -16.66 -1.84
N PHE A 226 -1.63 -16.43 -1.91
CA PHE A 226 -1.04 -15.27 -2.57
C PHE A 226 -1.12 -15.39 -4.11
N ALA A 227 -2.25 -14.98 -4.68
CA ALA A 227 -2.59 -15.18 -6.08
C ALA A 227 -1.58 -14.54 -7.06
N GLU A 228 -1.05 -13.36 -6.74
CA GLU A 228 -0.06 -12.66 -7.56
C GLU A 228 1.28 -13.40 -7.62
N ALA A 229 1.71 -14.00 -6.50
CA ALA A 229 2.91 -14.84 -6.46
C ALA A 229 2.73 -16.13 -7.28
N TRP A 230 1.55 -16.76 -7.21
CA TRP A 230 1.20 -17.87 -8.09
C TRP A 230 1.22 -17.47 -9.56
N TYR A 231 0.65 -16.31 -9.91
CA TYR A 231 0.69 -15.80 -11.29
C TYR A 231 2.14 -15.56 -11.76
N GLY A 232 2.98 -14.92 -10.95
CA GLY A 232 4.40 -14.73 -11.23
C GLY A 232 5.15 -16.05 -11.45
N LEU A 233 4.89 -17.05 -10.60
CA LEU A 233 5.44 -18.40 -10.74
C LEU A 233 5.02 -19.07 -12.05
N GLY A 234 3.73 -18.97 -12.40
CA GLY A 234 3.18 -19.53 -13.64
C GLY A 234 3.82 -18.91 -14.89
N VAL A 235 3.99 -17.59 -14.91
CA VAL A 235 4.69 -16.89 -15.99
C VAL A 235 6.15 -17.35 -16.08
N ALA A 236 6.85 -17.45 -14.95
CA ALA A 236 8.23 -17.90 -14.92
C ALA A 236 8.39 -19.35 -15.43
N TYR A 237 7.47 -20.26 -15.09
CA TYR A 237 7.44 -21.62 -15.63
C TYR A 237 7.14 -21.65 -17.13
N ALA A 238 6.20 -20.83 -17.61
CA ALA A 238 5.90 -20.72 -19.04
C ALA A 238 7.13 -20.28 -19.84
N ASP A 239 7.81 -19.23 -19.36
CA ASP A 239 9.02 -18.70 -19.97
C ASP A 239 10.21 -19.68 -19.89
N SER A 240 10.16 -20.64 -18.96
CA SER A 240 11.10 -21.77 -18.84
C SER A 240 10.69 -23.03 -19.59
N GLY A 241 9.58 -23.02 -20.35
CA GLY A 241 9.12 -24.17 -21.12
C GLY A 241 8.64 -25.35 -20.28
N LYS A 242 8.02 -25.07 -19.12
CA LYS A 242 7.52 -26.05 -18.14
C LYS A 242 5.97 -26.14 -18.15
N PRO A 243 5.34 -26.71 -19.18
CA PRO A 243 3.88 -26.64 -19.37
C PRO A 243 3.08 -27.43 -18.33
N ALA A 244 3.64 -28.50 -17.76
CA ALA A 244 2.95 -29.28 -16.72
C ALA A 244 2.81 -28.48 -15.42
N GLU A 245 3.84 -27.71 -15.08
CA GLU A 245 3.89 -26.82 -13.93
C GLU A 245 2.97 -25.62 -14.13
N VAL A 246 2.94 -25.05 -15.34
CA VAL A 246 1.96 -24.00 -15.70
C VAL A 246 0.53 -24.46 -15.47
N GLU A 247 0.16 -25.67 -15.91
CA GLU A 247 -1.20 -26.18 -15.70
C GLU A 247 -1.51 -26.37 -14.22
N ARG A 248 -0.55 -26.83 -13.41
CA ARG A 248 -0.71 -26.91 -11.94
C ARG A 248 -0.98 -25.54 -11.34
N VAL A 249 -0.20 -24.53 -11.71
CA VAL A 249 -0.40 -23.15 -11.25
C VAL A 249 -1.77 -22.62 -11.68
N ARG A 250 -2.18 -22.87 -12.93
CA ARG A 250 -3.48 -22.45 -13.45
C ARG A 250 -4.65 -23.01 -12.62
N LEU A 251 -4.58 -24.28 -12.22
CA LEU A 251 -5.60 -24.90 -11.38
C LEU A 251 -5.68 -24.28 -9.98
N VAL A 252 -4.56 -23.83 -9.42
CA VAL A 252 -4.54 -23.07 -8.16
C VAL A 252 -5.18 -21.70 -8.36
N LEU A 253 -4.77 -20.96 -9.40
CA LEU A 253 -5.33 -19.65 -9.71
C LEU A 253 -6.83 -19.68 -9.98
N LEU A 254 -7.37 -20.72 -10.63
CA LEU A 254 -8.83 -20.85 -10.83
C LEU A 254 -9.62 -20.85 -9.51
N ARG A 255 -8.99 -21.23 -8.39
CA ARG A 255 -9.61 -21.19 -7.06
C ARG A 255 -9.40 -19.85 -6.35
N LEU A 256 -8.22 -19.24 -6.52
CA LEU A 256 -7.84 -18.01 -5.84
C LEU A 256 -8.35 -16.77 -6.59
N ASP A 257 -8.01 -16.66 -7.87
CA ASP A 257 -8.41 -15.57 -8.76
C ASP A 257 -8.55 -16.09 -10.21
N PRO A 258 -9.79 -16.38 -10.64
CA PRO A 258 -10.08 -16.82 -12.02
C PRO A 258 -9.61 -15.84 -13.10
N ARG A 259 -9.49 -14.54 -12.81
CA ARG A 259 -9.01 -13.54 -13.79
C ARG A 259 -7.52 -13.72 -14.02
N LEU A 260 -6.74 -13.96 -12.96
CA LEU A 260 -5.31 -14.28 -13.09
C LEU A 260 -5.09 -15.63 -13.80
N ALA A 261 -5.95 -16.61 -13.56
CA ALA A 261 -5.92 -17.89 -14.29
C ALA A 261 -6.13 -17.68 -15.80
N GLN A 262 -7.12 -16.87 -16.18
CA GLN A 262 -7.38 -16.53 -17.58
C GLN A 262 -6.19 -15.77 -18.21
N LYS A 263 -5.62 -14.80 -17.48
CA LYS A 263 -4.45 -14.04 -17.92
C LYS A 263 -3.24 -14.96 -18.17
N LEU A 264 -3.00 -15.95 -17.32
CA LEU A 264 -1.93 -16.94 -17.49
C LEU A 264 -2.18 -17.85 -18.71
N ALA A 265 -3.42 -18.24 -18.96
CA ALA A 265 -3.79 -19.03 -20.14
C ALA A 265 -3.57 -18.26 -21.45
N GLN A 266 -3.82 -16.94 -21.45
CA GLN A 266 -3.53 -16.07 -22.59
C GLN A 266 -2.02 -15.93 -22.83
N HIS A 267 -1.22 -15.74 -21.76
CA HIS A 267 0.25 -15.65 -21.86
C HIS A 267 0.89 -16.87 -22.52
N THR A 268 0.32 -18.06 -22.28
CA THR A 268 0.84 -19.34 -22.77
C THR A 268 0.29 -19.75 -24.14
N GLY A 269 -0.58 -18.93 -24.76
CA GLY A 269 -1.24 -19.23 -26.03
C GLY A 269 -2.27 -20.37 -25.94
N ALA A 270 -2.70 -20.74 -24.73
CA ALA A 270 -3.60 -21.85 -24.49
C ALA A 270 -5.07 -21.55 -24.86
N CYS A 271 -5.50 -20.28 -24.85
CA CYS A 271 -6.79 -19.86 -25.44
C CYS A 271 -6.51 -19.15 -26.78
N ARG A 272 -6.77 -19.82 -27.91
CA ARG A 272 -6.86 -19.16 -29.23
C ARG A 272 -8.23 -18.47 -29.34
N GLU A 273 -8.26 -17.26 -29.91
CA GLU A 273 -9.50 -16.54 -30.21
C GLU A 273 -10.44 -17.43 -31.06
N GLY A 274 -11.59 -17.81 -30.49
CA GLY A 274 -12.65 -18.51 -31.24
C GLY A 274 -13.40 -19.63 -30.53
N VAL A 275 -13.02 -20.08 -29.32
CA VAL A 275 -13.79 -21.11 -28.59
C VAL A 275 -14.41 -20.50 -27.34
N THR A 276 -15.70 -20.16 -27.45
CA THR A 276 -16.49 -19.43 -26.44
C THR A 276 -17.12 -20.32 -25.38
N THR A 277 -16.60 -21.52 -25.14
CA THR A 277 -17.18 -22.41 -24.12
C THR A 277 -16.07 -23.06 -23.30
N ALA A 278 -15.92 -22.54 -22.07
CA ALA A 278 -15.07 -23.03 -20.99
C ALA A 278 -13.54 -22.98 -21.25
N CYS A 279 -13.00 -21.75 -21.35
CA CYS A 279 -11.82 -21.36 -20.56
C CYS A 279 -12.40 -20.72 -19.27
#